data_AF-A0A7T4YJL3-F1
#
_entry.id   AF-A0A7T4YJL3-F1
#
_cell.length_a   1.000
_cell.length_b   1.000
_cell.length_c   1.000
_cell.angle_alpha   90.00
_cell.angle_beta   90.00
_cell.angle_gamma   90.00
#
_symmetry.space_group_name_H-M   'P 1'
#
loop_
_entity.id
_entity.type
_entity.pdbx_description
1 polymer ?
#
loop_
_entity_poly.entity_id
_entity_poly.type
_entity_poly.pdbx_seq_one_letter_code
_entity_poly.pdbx_strand_id
1 'polypeptide(L)'
;MQFYWRITSFPELQHLSDQQQKALFSAVNLRSIYIRNIFGCIFFAALISFFTISFVLPTLSNDTKYVIFYCIAPVIAILFYQYSLLRFRANIRYTIMQHSQGQKLPCCLTCGFDLRATEDTNSCPECGSTIIVPTSNKSDS
;
A
#
# COMPACT_ATOMS: atom_id res chain seq x y z
N MET A 1 -1.01 -1.92 -23.30
CA MET A 1 -0.17 -1.97 -22.07
C MET A 1 -1.00 -1.54 -20.88
N GLN A 2 -1.40 -2.47 -20.02
CA GLN A 2 -2.10 -2.14 -18.78
C GLN A 2 -1.08 -1.67 -17.75
N PHE A 3 -1.29 -0.45 -17.24
CA PHE A 3 -0.47 0.17 -16.21
C PHE A 3 -0.59 -0.63 -14.90
N TYR A 4 0.48 -1.34 -14.50
CA TYR A 4 0.58 -2.16 -13.27
C TYR A 4 0.27 -1.40 -11.95
N TRP A 5 0.17 -0.08 -12.05
CA TRP A 5 -0.04 0.90 -10.98
C TRP A 5 -1.53 1.23 -10.74
N ARG A 6 -2.46 0.74 -11.59
CA ARG A 6 -3.89 0.93 -11.35
C ARG A 6 -4.31 0.06 -10.16
N ILE A 7 -5.06 0.62 -9.22
CA ILE A 7 -5.59 -0.09 -8.04
C ILE A 7 -6.44 -1.33 -8.42
N THR A 8 -6.86 -1.46 -9.68
CA THR A 8 -7.48 -2.67 -10.25
C THR A 8 -6.51 -3.86 -10.38
N SER A 9 -5.19 -3.66 -10.29
CA SER A 9 -4.19 -4.73 -10.32
C SER A 9 -4.02 -5.45 -8.98
N PHE A 10 -4.72 -4.99 -7.94
CA PHE A 10 -4.77 -5.69 -6.66
C PHE A 10 -5.65 -6.93 -6.82
N PRO A 11 -5.08 -8.15 -6.74
CA PRO A 11 -5.88 -9.37 -6.81
C PRO A 11 -6.97 -9.39 -5.73
N GLU A 12 -6.73 -8.71 -4.61
CA GLU A 12 -7.68 -8.56 -3.50
C GLU A 12 -8.90 -7.68 -3.82
N LEU A 13 -8.93 -6.96 -4.95
CA LEU A 13 -10.05 -6.12 -5.36
C LEU A 13 -10.74 -6.63 -6.62
N GLN A 14 -10.23 -7.68 -7.27
CA GLN A 14 -10.77 -8.21 -8.52
C GLN A 14 -12.11 -8.94 -8.33
N HIS A 15 -12.43 -9.36 -7.11
CA HIS A 15 -13.67 -10.07 -6.78
C HIS A 15 -14.80 -9.14 -6.31
N LEU A 16 -14.54 -7.83 -6.18
CA LEU A 16 -15.56 -6.83 -5.87
C LEU A 16 -16.28 -6.44 -7.15
N SER A 17 -17.60 -6.30 -7.09
CA SER A 17 -18.36 -5.75 -8.21
C SER A 17 -17.95 -4.30 -8.47
N ASP A 18 -18.08 -3.82 -9.71
CA ASP A 18 -17.73 -2.44 -10.08
C ASP A 18 -18.44 -1.38 -9.21
N GLN A 19 -19.66 -1.67 -8.76
CA GLN A 19 -20.40 -0.80 -7.83
C GLN A 19 -19.76 -0.77 -6.45
N GLN A 20 -19.38 -1.92 -5.88
CA GLN A 20 -18.70 -1.97 -4.59
C GLN A 20 -17.31 -1.34 -4.67
N GLN A 21 -16.60 -1.52 -5.78
CA GLN A 21 -15.31 -0.90 -6.00
C GLN A 21 -15.43 0.64 -6.02
N LYS A 22 -16.42 1.17 -6.75
CA LYS A 22 -16.72 2.62 -6.77
C LYS A 22 -17.14 3.13 -5.39
N ALA A 23 -17.98 2.40 -4.66
CA ALA A 23 -18.39 2.76 -3.30
C ALA A 23 -17.18 2.82 -2.36
N LEU A 24 -16.32 1.80 -2.40
CA LEU A 24 -15.07 1.75 -1.62
C LEU A 24 -14.14 2.92 -1.99
N PHE A 25 -13.97 3.21 -3.28
CA PHE A 25 -13.14 4.33 -3.74
C PHE A 25 -13.74 5.71 -3.44
N SER A 26 -15.05 5.82 -3.29
CA SER A 26 -15.71 7.05 -2.86
C SER A 26 -15.62 7.26 -1.35
N ALA A 27 -15.63 6.18 -0.56
CA ALA A 27 -15.48 6.21 0.89
C ALA A 27 -14.03 6.48 1.30
N VAL A 28 -13.08 5.84 0.62
CA VAL A 28 -11.65 6.06 0.84
C VAL A 28 -11.23 7.31 0.09
N ASN A 29 -10.78 8.35 0.81
CA ASN A 29 -10.24 9.57 0.20
C ASN A 29 -8.83 9.31 -0.41
N LEU A 30 -8.78 8.43 -1.41
CA LEU A 30 -7.59 7.96 -2.12
C LEU A 30 -6.76 9.11 -2.64
N ARG A 31 -7.42 10.16 -3.13
CA ARG A 31 -6.78 11.36 -3.63
C ARG A 31 -5.93 12.01 -2.55
N SER A 32 -6.46 12.17 -1.34
CA SER A 32 -5.71 12.75 -0.21
C SER A 32 -4.52 11.88 0.19
N ILE A 33 -4.71 10.56 0.28
CA ILE A 33 -3.63 9.61 0.62
C ILE A 33 -2.53 9.63 -0.44
N TYR A 34 -2.90 9.64 -1.72
CA TYR A 34 -1.98 9.69 -2.84
C TYR A 34 -1.19 11.00 -2.86
N ILE A 35 -1.89 12.14 -2.74
CA ILE A 35 -1.27 13.47 -2.67
C ILE A 35 -0.29 13.55 -1.50
N ARG A 36 -0.67 13.09 -0.30
CA ARG A 36 0.20 13.07 0.88
C ARG A 36 1.45 12.22 0.66
N ASN A 37 1.31 11.05 0.02
CA ASN A 37 2.46 10.21 -0.30
C ASN A 37 3.37 10.84 -1.36
N ILE A 38 2.82 11.48 -2.40
CA ILE A 38 3.61 12.22 -3.39
C ILE A 38 4.38 13.35 -2.72
N PHE A 39 3.72 14.20 -1.94
CA PHE A 39 4.39 15.30 -1.25
C PHE A 39 5.46 14.79 -0.30
N GLY A 40 5.20 13.69 0.42
CA GLY A 40 6.20 13.02 1.24
C GLY A 40 7.41 12.57 0.42
N CYS A 41 7.20 11.92 -0.72
CA CYS A 41 8.28 11.47 -1.60
C CYS A 41 9.09 12.65 -2.17
N ILE A 42 8.43 13.69 -2.66
CA ILE A 42 9.08 14.90 -3.19
C ILE A 42 9.90 15.58 -2.09
N PHE A 43 9.33 15.73 -0.89
CA PHE A 43 10.01 16.34 0.25
C PHE A 43 11.26 15.54 0.65
N PHE A 44 11.14 14.22 0.80
CA PHE A 44 12.29 13.37 1.13
C PHE A 44 13.35 13.37 0.02
N ALA A 45 12.94 13.33 -1.25
CA ALA A 45 13.88 13.42 -2.37
C ALA A 45 14.62 14.76 -2.38
N ALA A 46 13.93 15.87 -2.10
CA ALA A 46 14.55 17.19 -1.99
C ALA A 46 15.55 17.24 -0.83
N LEU A 47 15.20 16.66 0.33
CA LEU A 47 16.06 16.63 1.51
C LEU A 47 17.34 15.80 1.26
N ILE A 48 17.19 14.61 0.66
CA ILE A 48 18.34 13.76 0.26
C ILE A 48 19.20 14.48 -0.77
N SER A 49 18.59 15.12 -1.77
CA SER A 49 19.32 15.85 -2.81
C SER A 49 20.09 17.03 -2.22
N PHE A 50 19.44 17.83 -1.36
CA PHE A 50 20.09 18.94 -0.66
C PHE A 50 21.27 18.48 0.18
N PHE A 51 21.11 17.39 0.96
CA PHE A 51 22.18 16.84 1.77
C PHE A 51 23.34 16.32 0.89
N THR A 52 23.02 15.60 -0.18
CA THR A 52 24.02 15.04 -1.10
C THR A 52 24.81 16.14 -1.80
N ILE A 53 24.15 17.19 -2.28
CA ILE A 53 24.80 18.31 -2.98
C ILE A 53 25.65 19.14 -2.02
N SER A 54 25.14 19.43 -0.82
CA SER A 54 25.78 20.37 0.11
C SER A 54 26.94 19.74 0.89
N PHE A 55 26.83 18.46 1.26
CA PHE A 55 27.79 17.82 2.16
C PHE A 55 28.63 16.73 1.49
N VAL A 56 28.02 15.94 0.59
CA VAL A 56 28.68 14.76 0.04
C VAL A 56 29.50 15.10 -1.21
N LEU A 57 28.88 15.73 -2.22
CA LEU A 57 29.54 16.03 -3.50
C LEU A 57 30.85 16.84 -3.40
N PRO A 58 31.00 17.83 -2.49
CA PRO A 58 32.25 18.60 -2.40
C PRO A 58 33.44 17.77 -1.91
N THR A 59 33.20 16.69 -1.17
CA THR A 59 34.25 15.84 -0.59
C THR A 59 34.74 14.73 -1.52
N LEU A 60 34.05 14.53 -2.65
CA LEU A 60 34.28 13.41 -3.55
C LEU A 60 35.05 13.80 -4.80
N SER A 61 35.92 12.90 -5.26
CA SER A 61 36.54 12.97 -6.59
C SER A 61 35.48 12.87 -7.69
N ASN A 62 35.78 13.39 -8.89
CA ASN A 62 34.83 13.36 -10.00
C ASN A 62 34.48 11.93 -10.44
N ASP A 63 35.44 11.01 -10.43
CA ASP A 63 35.22 9.60 -10.77
C ASP A 63 34.21 8.94 -9.82
N THR A 64 34.31 9.24 -8.52
CA THR A 64 33.37 8.71 -7.52
C THR A 64 31.95 9.25 -7.73
N LYS A 65 31.79 10.50 -8.17
CA LYS A 65 30.46 11.09 -8.45
C LYS A 65 29.75 10.33 -9.57
N TYR A 66 30.46 9.95 -10.63
CA TYR A 66 29.89 9.18 -11.74
C TYR A 66 29.43 7.79 -11.29
N VAL A 67 30.22 7.10 -10.46
CA VAL A 67 29.82 5.78 -9.91
C VAL A 67 28.55 5.90 -9.07
N ILE A 68 28.45 6.91 -8.19
CA ILE A 68 27.25 7.12 -7.37
C ILE A 68 26.02 7.38 -8.26
N PHE A 69 26.15 8.25 -9.26
CA PHE A 69 25.03 8.66 -10.11
C PHE A 69 24.54 7.52 -11.01
N TYR A 70 25.44 6.75 -11.62
CA TYR A 70 25.07 5.73 -12.59
C TYR A 70 24.80 4.35 -11.99
N CYS A 71 25.38 4.02 -10.84
CA CYS A 71 25.23 2.70 -10.23
C CYS A 71 24.33 2.73 -9.00
N ILE A 72 24.55 3.66 -8.07
CA ILE A 72 23.90 3.64 -6.76
C ILE A 72 22.51 4.29 -6.83
N ALA A 73 22.38 5.45 -7.49
CA ALA A 73 21.13 6.18 -7.55
C ALA A 73 19.96 5.37 -8.16
N PRO A 74 20.14 4.59 -9.25
CA PRO A 74 19.06 3.76 -9.80
C PRO A 74 18.61 2.66 -8.84
N VAL A 75 19.55 2.00 -8.15
CA VAL A 75 19.21 0.93 -7.18
C VAL A 75 18.40 1.51 -6.03
N ILE A 76 18.83 2.64 -5.49
CA ILE A 76 18.08 3.35 -4.43
C ILE A 76 16.69 3.75 -4.94
N ALA A 77 16.57 4.28 -6.15
CA ALA A 77 15.28 4.66 -6.72
C ALA A 77 14.33 3.46 -6.86
N ILE A 78 14.83 2.30 -7.28
CA ILE A 78 14.04 1.05 -7.37
C ILE A 78 13.59 0.59 -5.98
N LEU A 79 14.50 0.55 -5.00
CA LEU A 79 14.16 0.15 -3.63
C LEU A 79 13.14 1.11 -2.99
N PHE A 80 13.32 2.41 -3.20
CA PHE A 80 12.40 3.44 -2.71
C PHE A 80 11.02 3.31 -3.35
N TYR A 81 10.97 3.01 -4.65
CA TYR A 81 9.72 2.72 -5.36
C TYR A 81 9.01 1.49 -4.78
N GLN A 82 9.73 0.38 -4.56
CA GLN A 82 9.16 -0.83 -3.95
C GLN A 82 8.65 -0.58 -2.53
N TYR A 83 9.42 0.15 -1.72
CA TYR A 83 9.00 0.54 -0.37
C TYR A 83 7.74 1.42 -0.40
N SER A 84 7.68 2.39 -1.32
CA SER A 84 6.54 3.28 -1.48
C SER A 84 5.28 2.52 -1.89
N LEU A 85 5.41 1.54 -2.79
CA LEU A 85 4.33 0.61 -3.12
C LEU A 85 3.85 -0.15 -1.89
N LEU A 86 4.76 -0.80 -1.15
CA LEU A 86 4.41 -1.58 0.06
C LEU A 86 3.67 -0.72 1.08
N ARG A 87 4.16 0.51 1.32
CA ARG A 87 3.52 1.46 2.23
C ARG A 87 2.15 1.92 1.74
N PHE A 88 2.00 2.12 0.43
CA PHE A 88 0.71 2.48 -0.17
C PHE A 88 -0.29 1.34 -0.01
N ARG A 89 0.12 0.09 -0.26
CA ARG A 89 -0.71 -1.11 -0.04
C ARG A 89 -1.15 -1.25 1.42
N ALA A 90 -0.22 -1.07 2.36
CA ALA A 90 -0.51 -1.14 3.79
C ALA A 90 -1.52 -0.06 4.22
N ASN A 91 -1.37 1.19 3.75
CA ASN A 91 -2.32 2.27 4.05
C ASN A 91 -3.72 2.01 3.50
N ILE A 92 -3.83 1.46 2.29
CA ILE A 92 -5.13 1.07 1.72
C ILE A 92 -5.77 0.00 2.60
N ARG A 93 -5.05 -1.08 2.92
CA ARG A 93 -5.55 -2.16 3.79
C ARG A 93 -6.01 -1.63 5.14
N TYR A 94 -5.23 -0.74 5.74
CA TYR A 94 -5.58 -0.08 7.00
C TYR A 94 -6.86 0.76 6.88
N THR A 95 -7.03 1.51 5.80
CA THR A 95 -8.21 2.35 5.60
C THR A 95 -9.45 1.51 5.34
N ILE A 96 -9.32 0.41 4.57
CA ILE A 96 -10.39 -0.57 4.37
C ILE A 96 -10.80 -1.17 5.72
N MET A 97 -9.84 -1.58 6.55
CA MET A 97 -10.08 -2.12 7.88
C MET A 97 -10.80 -1.11 8.80
N GLN A 98 -10.45 0.17 8.72
CA GLN A 98 -11.13 1.23 9.46
C GLN A 98 -12.57 1.47 8.98
N HIS A 99 -12.85 1.34 7.68
CA HIS A 99 -14.19 1.54 7.14
C HIS A 99 -15.06 0.28 7.22
N SER A 100 -14.46 -0.90 7.37
CA SER A 100 -15.16 -2.17 7.53
C SER A 100 -15.57 -2.46 8.98
N GLN A 101 -15.63 -1.45 9.86
CA GLN A 101 -16.02 -1.61 11.27
C GLN A 101 -17.42 -2.23 11.36
N GLY A 102 -17.46 -3.55 11.52
CA GLY A 102 -18.70 -4.32 11.64
C GLY A 102 -19.06 -5.19 10.43
N GLN A 103 -18.24 -5.27 9.38
CA GLN A 103 -18.51 -6.13 8.21
C GLN A 103 -17.37 -7.11 7.96
N LYS A 104 -17.72 -8.39 7.73
CA LYS A 104 -16.76 -9.42 7.34
C LYS A 104 -16.15 -9.05 5.99
N LEU A 105 -14.84 -8.88 5.97
CA LEU A 105 -14.13 -8.61 4.71
C LEU A 105 -14.14 -9.86 3.83
N PRO A 106 -14.33 -9.71 2.51
CA PRO A 106 -14.37 -10.83 1.58
C PRO A 106 -13.01 -11.50 1.40
N CYS A 107 -11.91 -10.89 1.83
CA CYS A 107 -10.57 -11.46 1.71
C CYS A 107 -9.70 -11.13 2.93
N CYS A 108 -8.66 -11.93 3.13
CA CYS A 108 -7.68 -11.74 4.17
C CYS A 108 -6.77 -10.56 3.84
N LEU A 109 -6.70 -9.55 4.73
CA LEU A 109 -5.84 -8.38 4.55
C LEU A 109 -4.34 -8.68 4.67
N THR A 110 -3.97 -9.88 5.13
CA THR A 110 -2.56 -10.28 5.28
C THR A 110 -2.07 -10.94 4.00
N CYS A 111 -2.69 -12.05 3.60
CA CYS A 111 -2.26 -12.90 2.49
C CYS A 111 -3.09 -12.75 1.20
N GLY A 112 -4.26 -12.10 1.25
CA GLY A 112 -5.13 -11.94 0.09
C GLY A 112 -6.05 -13.13 -0.22
N PHE A 113 -6.08 -14.16 0.64
CA PHE A 113 -6.96 -15.32 0.47
C PHE A 113 -8.44 -14.93 0.50
N ASP A 114 -9.27 -15.56 -0.35
CA ASP A 114 -10.71 -15.31 -0.42
C ASP A 114 -11.42 -15.98 0.78
N LEU A 115 -12.02 -15.15 1.63
CA LEU A 115 -12.72 -15.56 2.85
C LEU A 115 -14.21 -15.76 2.64
N ARG A 116 -14.74 -15.52 1.43
CA ARG A 116 -16.15 -15.75 1.10
C ARG A 116 -16.50 -17.24 1.16
N ALA A 117 -15.56 -18.10 0.79
CA ALA A 117 -15.75 -19.55 0.82
C ALA A 117 -15.63 -20.15 2.23
N THR A 118 -15.15 -19.39 3.22
CA THR A 118 -14.93 -19.86 4.59
C THR A 118 -15.90 -19.14 5.51
N GLU A 119 -17.09 -19.71 5.72
CA GLU A 119 -18.18 -18.98 6.37
C GLU A 119 -17.95 -18.68 7.86
N ASP A 120 -17.16 -19.48 8.59
CA ASP A 120 -17.13 -19.41 10.07
C ASP A 120 -15.75 -19.44 10.76
N THR A 121 -14.66 -19.08 10.06
CA THR A 121 -13.33 -19.08 10.70
C THR A 121 -12.92 -17.71 11.24
N ASN A 122 -12.56 -17.66 12.53
CA ASN A 122 -11.93 -16.50 13.16
C ASN A 122 -10.47 -16.29 12.70
N SER A 123 -9.93 -17.20 11.89
CA SER A 123 -8.58 -17.16 11.34
C SER A 123 -8.58 -17.51 9.85
N CYS A 124 -7.63 -16.93 9.12
CA CYS A 124 -7.41 -17.25 7.72
C CYS A 124 -6.81 -18.65 7.59
N PRO A 125 -7.37 -19.55 6.75
CA PRO A 125 -6.88 -20.92 6.63
C PRO A 125 -5.48 -21.01 6.00
N GLU A 126 -5.08 -20.02 5.20
CA GLU A 126 -3.76 -19.98 4.56
C GLU A 126 -2.66 -19.45 5.49
N CYS A 127 -2.87 -18.28 6.11
CA CYS A 127 -1.81 -17.58 6.84
C CYS A 127 -2.01 -17.54 8.36
N GLY A 128 -3.12 -18.08 8.86
CA GLY A 128 -3.45 -18.09 10.28
C GLY A 128 -3.82 -16.73 10.88
N SER A 129 -3.82 -15.64 10.10
CA SER A 129 -4.11 -14.31 10.64
C SER A 129 -5.56 -14.21 11.11
N THR A 130 -5.78 -13.59 12.27
CA THR A 130 -7.12 -13.36 12.83
C THR A 130 -7.98 -12.54 11.89
N ILE A 131 -9.18 -13.03 11.59
CA ILE A 131 -10.20 -12.34 10.81
C ILE A 131 -11.10 -11.63 11.81
N ILE A 132 -11.29 -10.33 11.61
CA ILE A 132 -12.25 -9.57 12.41
C ILE A 132 -13.63 -9.87 11.84
N VAL A 133 -14.27 -10.89 12.37
CA VAL A 133 -15.68 -11.16 12.12
C VAL A 133 -16.48 -10.30 13.09
N PRO A 134 -17.41 -9.45 12.64
CA PRO A 134 -18.31 -8.77 13.56
C PRO A 134 -19.03 -9.84 14.38
N THR A 135 -18.89 -9.80 15.70
CA THR A 135 -19.82 -10.51 16.59
C THR A 135 -21.21 -10.05 16.19
N SER A 136 -21.97 -10.92 15.54
CA SER A 136 -23.41 -10.72 15.46
C SER A 136 -23.88 -10.72 16.91
N ASN A 137 -24.13 -9.53 17.45
CA ASN A 137 -25.07 -9.45 18.54
C ASN A 137 -26.37 -9.96 17.94
N LYS A 138 -26.62 -11.26 18.12
CA LYS A 138 -27.97 -11.76 18.29
C LYS A 138 -28.58 -10.91 19.41
N SER A 139 -29.20 -9.80 19.03
CA SER A 139 -30.38 -9.34 19.76
C SER A 139 -31.45 -10.37 19.45
N ASP A 140 -31.36 -11.49 20.18
CA ASP A 140 -32.46 -12.42 20.36
C ASP A 140 -33.64 -11.62 20.94
N SER A 141 -34.81 -11.84 20.33
CA SER A 141 -36.18 -11.64 20.86
C SER A 141 -36.64 -10.23 21.24
#